data_AF-A0A318JR15-F1
#
_entry.id   AF-A0A318JR15-F1
#
_cell.length_a   1.000
_cell.length_b   1.000
_cell.length_c   1.000
_cell.angle_alpha   90.00
_cell.angle_beta   90.00
_cell.angle_gamma   90.00
#
_symmetry.space_group_name_H-M   'P 1'
#
loop_
_entity.id
_entity.type
_entity.pdbx_description
1 polymer ?
#
loop_
_entity_poly.entity_id
_entity_poly.type
_entity_poly.pdbx_seq_one_letter_code
_entity_poly.pdbx_strand_id
1 'polypeptide(L)'
;MTDKVPRLRRIVWLLAVAALLTIDLAAVAAIYQSGRFYRFQEIPGWAIPVCWIATAALLVLAPRMGWRRTRDRLVPAAILVLALLPVLPLMMMWVVFGSSDSKPVVVAVSTDGRYDAVTHEVDAMIDTLCAVRLRERGGLFSRQTEVWTAPESQRCPKSVSFTGQDTISIIDARGRELTAHFDADRMEVVQLVQPTS
;
A
#
# COMPACT_ATOMS: atom_id res chain seq x y z
N MET A 1 14.05 46.76 -18.70
CA MET A 1 13.98 45.29 -18.86
C MET A 1 14.05 44.63 -17.48
N THR A 2 13.01 44.75 -16.64
CA THR A 2 13.13 44.29 -15.23
C THR A 2 11.82 43.80 -14.61
N ASP A 3 10.75 43.62 -15.40
CA ASP A 3 9.45 43.11 -14.90
C ASP A 3 9.20 41.62 -15.13
N LYS A 4 10.08 40.92 -15.87
CA LYS A 4 9.87 39.49 -16.21
C LYS A 4 10.33 38.51 -15.12
N VAL A 5 11.33 38.90 -14.33
CA VAL A 5 11.97 38.06 -13.29
C VAL A 5 10.99 37.61 -12.19
N PRO A 6 10.12 38.47 -11.62
CA PRO A 6 9.18 38.03 -10.58
C PRO A 6 8.09 37.11 -11.12
N ARG A 7 7.71 37.26 -12.39
CA ARG A 7 6.66 36.46 -13.03
C ARG A 7 7.14 35.04 -13.37
N LEU A 8 8.38 34.90 -13.86
CA LEU A 8 8.99 33.60 -14.13
C LEU A 8 9.19 32.81 -12.83
N ARG A 9 9.66 33.47 -11.77
CA ARG A 9 9.86 32.85 -10.45
C ARG A 9 8.55 32.32 -9.85
N ARG A 10 7.43 33.04 -10.08
CA ARG A 10 6.09 32.61 -9.66
C ARG A 10 5.60 31.37 -10.42
N ILE A 11 5.83 31.32 -11.73
CA ILE A 11 5.44 30.17 -12.56
C ILE A 11 6.27 28.94 -12.15
N VAL A 12 7.57 29.09 -11.98
CA VAL A 12 8.46 28.00 -11.54
C VAL A 12 8.05 27.47 -10.17
N TRP A 13 7.72 28.34 -9.22
CA TRP A 13 7.29 27.93 -7.88
C TRP A 13 5.94 27.19 -7.91
N LEU A 14 4.96 27.68 -8.67
CA LEU A 14 3.67 27.01 -8.82
C LEU A 14 3.81 25.64 -9.51
N LEU A 15 4.67 25.54 -10.53
CA LEU A 15 4.98 24.26 -11.18
C LEU A 15 5.66 23.28 -10.22
N ALA A 16 6.57 23.76 -9.36
CA ALA A 16 7.21 22.92 -8.36
C ALA A 16 6.21 22.37 -7.33
N VAL A 17 5.27 23.20 -6.86
CA VAL A 17 4.19 22.76 -5.96
C VAL A 17 3.28 21.76 -6.66
N ALA A 18 2.88 22.02 -7.90
CA ALA A 18 2.04 21.11 -8.67
C ALA A 18 2.75 19.77 -8.89
N ALA A 19 4.04 19.78 -9.23
CA ALA A 19 4.85 18.58 -9.41
C ALA A 19 4.92 17.76 -8.10
N LEU A 20 5.19 18.41 -6.96
CA LEU A 20 5.24 17.73 -5.66
C LEU A 20 3.89 17.07 -5.31
N LEU A 21 2.77 17.77 -5.54
CA LEU A 21 1.44 17.20 -5.33
C LEU A 21 1.18 15.98 -6.23
N THR A 22 1.56 16.05 -7.51
CA THR A 22 1.41 14.91 -8.42
C THR A 22 2.27 13.72 -8.03
N ILE A 23 3.50 13.97 -7.53
CA ILE A 23 4.41 12.93 -7.06
C ILE A 23 3.84 12.26 -5.80
N ASP A 24 3.33 13.03 -4.84
CA ASP A 24 2.72 12.49 -3.62
C ASP A 24 1.53 11.58 -3.95
N LEU A 25 0.64 12.00 -4.87
CA LEU A 25 -0.50 11.19 -5.31
C LEU A 25 -0.06 9.91 -6.04
N ALA A 26 0.91 10.02 -6.94
CA ALA A 26 1.44 8.87 -7.66
C ALA A 26 2.14 7.88 -6.71
N ALA A 27 2.88 8.39 -5.73
CA ALA A 27 3.56 7.58 -4.73
C ALA A 27 2.57 6.77 -3.90
N VAL A 28 1.45 7.35 -3.48
CA VAL A 28 0.40 6.64 -2.72
C VAL A 28 -0.18 5.48 -3.55
N ALA A 29 -0.56 5.74 -4.81
CA ALA A 29 -1.07 4.69 -5.70
C ALA A 29 -0.03 3.58 -5.96
N ALA A 30 1.23 3.96 -6.18
CA ALA A 30 2.33 3.02 -6.37
C ALA A 30 2.55 2.15 -5.13
N ILE A 31 2.53 2.73 -3.93
CA ILE A 31 2.67 2.00 -2.65
C ILE A 31 1.57 0.96 -2.51
N TYR A 32 0.30 1.30 -2.77
CA TYR A 32 -0.79 0.34 -2.65
C TYR A 32 -0.72 -0.79 -3.69
N GLN A 33 -0.50 -0.47 -4.96
CA GLN A 33 -0.36 -1.50 -5.99
C GLN A 33 0.86 -2.41 -5.74
N SER A 34 1.94 -1.84 -5.21
CA SER A 34 3.13 -2.59 -4.84
C SER A 34 2.94 -3.44 -3.59
N GLY A 35 1.98 -3.11 -2.72
CA GLY A 35 1.64 -3.88 -1.52
C GLY A 35 1.18 -5.30 -1.82
N ARG A 36 0.79 -5.63 -3.05
CA ARG A 36 0.55 -7.03 -3.47
C ARG A 36 1.83 -7.85 -3.59
N PHE A 37 2.93 -7.20 -4.00
CA PHE A 37 4.18 -7.86 -4.38
C PHE A 37 5.32 -7.61 -3.38
N TYR A 38 5.22 -6.56 -2.57
CA TYR A 38 6.29 -6.08 -1.71
C TYR A 38 5.79 -5.68 -0.31
N ARG A 39 6.70 -5.76 0.67
CA ARG A 39 6.53 -5.42 2.09
C ARG A 39 6.39 -3.91 2.37
N PHE A 40 5.43 -3.24 1.72
CA PHE A 40 5.18 -1.80 1.95
C PHE A 40 4.31 -1.47 3.18
N GLN A 41 3.75 -2.48 3.85
CA GLN A 41 2.96 -2.30 5.09
C GLN A 41 3.75 -1.66 6.26
N GLU A 42 5.07 -1.54 6.13
CA GLU A 42 5.94 -0.83 7.08
C GLU A 42 6.14 0.65 6.76
N ILE A 43 5.70 1.15 5.59
CA ILE A 43 5.56 2.60 5.41
C ILE A 43 4.35 3.01 6.22
N PRO A 44 4.54 3.70 7.35
CA PRO A 44 3.42 3.90 8.24
C PRO A 44 2.49 4.92 7.57
N GLY A 45 1.18 4.71 7.68
CA GLY A 45 0.17 5.57 7.06
C GLY A 45 0.29 7.06 7.43
N TRP A 46 1.12 7.42 8.43
CA TRP A 46 1.49 8.80 8.78
C TRP A 46 2.47 9.49 7.82
N ALA A 47 3.16 8.76 6.93
CA ALA A 47 4.05 9.39 5.93
C ALA A 47 3.25 10.28 4.97
N ILE A 48 2.03 9.86 4.63
CA ILE A 48 1.09 10.58 3.78
C ILE A 48 0.69 11.94 4.39
N PRO A 49 0.16 12.02 5.64
CA PRO A 49 -0.15 13.30 6.26
C PRO A 49 1.10 14.14 6.55
N VAL A 50 2.28 13.56 6.81
CA VAL A 50 3.53 14.34 7.00
C VAL A 50 3.97 15.03 5.71
N CYS A 51 3.96 14.33 4.57
CA CYS A 51 4.20 14.96 3.27
C CYS A 51 3.16 16.06 2.98
N TRP A 52 1.90 15.79 3.31
CA TRP A 52 0.81 16.75 3.12
C TRP A 52 0.97 18.01 4.01
N ILE A 53 1.37 17.83 5.27
CA ILE A 53 1.67 18.91 6.21
C ILE A 53 2.91 19.69 5.76
N ALA A 54 3.94 19.04 5.23
CA ALA A 54 5.12 19.70 4.70
C ALA A 54 4.77 20.58 3.47
N THR A 55 3.93 20.07 2.56
CA THR A 55 3.43 20.81 1.41
C THR A 55 2.54 21.98 1.84
N ALA A 56 1.63 21.77 2.80
CA ALA A 56 0.81 22.83 3.38
C ALA A 56 1.66 23.90 4.10
N ALA A 57 2.69 23.49 4.85
CA ALA A 57 3.60 24.40 5.54
C ALA A 57 4.43 25.23 4.56
N LEU A 58 4.95 24.63 3.48
CA LEU A 58 5.65 25.34 2.41
C LEU A 58 4.74 26.40 1.74
N LEU A 59 3.46 26.09 1.57
CA LEU A 59 2.46 27.01 1.03
C LEU A 59 2.12 28.15 1.99
N VAL A 60 2.00 27.88 3.29
CA VAL A 60 1.68 28.88 4.33
C VAL A 60 2.89 29.77 4.66
N LEU A 61 4.11 29.24 4.57
CA LEU A 61 5.34 29.97 4.86
C LEU A 61 5.89 30.76 3.66
N ALA A 62 5.59 30.36 2.43
CA ALA A 62 5.93 31.12 1.22
C ALA A 62 5.59 32.63 1.29
N PRO A 63 4.41 33.07 1.79
CA PRO A 63 4.09 34.49 1.93
C PRO A 63 4.85 35.23 3.05
N ARG A 64 5.51 34.53 3.99
CA ARG A 64 6.37 35.20 5.01
C ARG A 64 7.67 35.73 4.41
N MET A 65 8.04 35.35 3.18
CA MET A 65 9.11 35.97 2.39
C MET A 65 8.70 37.33 1.77
N GLY A 66 7.73 38.02 2.37
CA GLY A 66 7.34 39.39 2.02
C GLY A 66 6.65 39.51 0.67
N TRP A 67 5.33 39.28 0.60
CA TRP A 67 4.59 39.62 -0.63
C TRP A 67 3.16 40.06 -0.34
N ARG A 68 2.87 41.34 -0.62
CA ARG A 68 1.59 42.00 -0.38
C ARG A 68 0.47 41.43 -1.27
N ARG A 69 -0.75 41.54 -0.72
CA ARG A 69 -2.08 41.62 -1.37
C ARG A 69 -2.87 40.32 -1.51
N THR A 70 -4.08 40.35 -0.95
CA THR A 70 -5.15 39.34 -0.88
C THR A 70 -5.47 38.63 -2.20
N ARG A 71 -5.23 39.27 -3.35
CA ARG A 71 -5.42 38.67 -4.68
C ARG A 71 -4.42 37.54 -4.98
N ASP A 72 -3.23 37.59 -4.40
CA ASP A 72 -2.23 36.54 -4.52
C ASP A 72 -2.46 35.36 -3.54
N ARG A 73 -3.44 35.48 -2.62
CA ARG A 73 -3.91 34.35 -1.79
C ARG A 73 -5.00 33.52 -2.47
N LEU A 74 -5.89 34.17 -3.23
CA LEU A 74 -7.02 33.51 -3.88
C LEU A 74 -6.60 32.57 -5.01
N VAL A 75 -5.56 32.92 -5.77
CA VAL A 75 -5.08 32.10 -6.89
C VAL A 75 -4.49 30.76 -6.42
N PRO A 76 -3.54 30.70 -5.48
CA PRO A 76 -3.06 29.43 -4.95
C PRO A 76 -4.13 28.67 -4.17
N ALA A 77 -5.03 29.35 -3.46
CA ALA A 77 -6.17 28.69 -2.82
C ALA A 77 -7.13 28.06 -3.83
N ALA A 78 -7.42 28.73 -4.95
CA ALA A 78 -8.25 28.19 -6.02
C ALA A 78 -7.57 27.01 -6.73
N ILE A 79 -6.26 27.10 -6.99
CA ILE A 79 -5.47 25.98 -7.52
C ILE A 79 -5.47 24.81 -6.55
N LEU A 80 -5.34 25.06 -5.25
CA LEU A 80 -5.40 24.04 -4.21
C LEU A 80 -6.78 23.37 -4.17
N VAL A 81 -7.86 24.14 -4.21
CA VAL A 81 -9.23 23.60 -4.27
C VAL A 81 -9.43 22.78 -5.55
N LEU A 82 -8.95 23.25 -6.70
CA LEU A 82 -9.00 22.51 -7.97
C LEU A 82 -8.14 21.25 -7.97
N ALA A 83 -6.99 21.26 -7.29
CA ALA A 83 -6.13 20.10 -7.14
C ALA A 83 -6.71 19.10 -6.12
N LEU A 84 -7.39 19.58 -5.07
CA LEU A 84 -8.02 18.76 -4.04
C LEU A 84 -9.34 18.15 -4.50
N LEU A 85 -10.08 18.82 -5.38
CA LEU A 85 -11.38 18.38 -5.88
C LEU A 85 -11.37 16.97 -6.51
N PRO A 86 -10.38 16.59 -7.35
CA PRO A 86 -10.27 15.22 -7.86
C PRO A 86 -9.64 14.26 -6.85
N VAL A 87 -8.87 14.75 -5.88
CA VAL A 87 -8.22 13.94 -4.84
C VAL A 87 -9.24 13.47 -3.80
N LEU A 88 -10.26 14.26 -3.52
CA LEU A 88 -11.30 13.94 -2.54
C LEU A 88 -12.12 12.68 -2.90
N PRO A 89 -12.65 12.52 -4.13
CA PRO A 89 -13.34 11.30 -4.52
C PRO A 89 -12.39 10.12 -4.62
N LEU A 90 -11.12 10.33 -4.99
CA LEU A 90 -10.08 9.29 -4.86
C LEU A 90 -9.95 8.88 -3.40
N MET A 91 -9.63 9.79 -2.47
CA MET A 91 -9.51 9.48 -1.03
C MET A 91 -10.76 8.81 -0.44
N MET A 92 -11.97 9.21 -0.87
CA MET A 92 -13.20 8.52 -0.50
C MET A 92 -13.26 7.09 -1.07
N MET A 93 -12.93 6.91 -2.34
CA MET A 93 -12.81 5.59 -2.96
C MET A 93 -11.74 4.72 -2.27
N TRP A 94 -10.66 5.33 -1.78
CA TRP A 94 -9.64 4.68 -0.96
C TRP A 94 -10.15 4.27 0.42
N VAL A 95 -10.98 5.07 1.08
CA VAL A 95 -11.60 4.68 2.37
C VAL A 95 -12.62 3.54 2.17
N VAL A 96 -13.29 3.51 1.01
CA VAL A 96 -14.33 2.52 0.72
C VAL A 96 -13.76 1.20 0.19
N PHE A 97 -12.67 1.23 -0.57
CA PHE A 97 -12.07 0.03 -1.20
C PHE A 97 -10.68 -0.33 -0.69
N GLY A 98 -10.03 0.54 0.07
CA GLY A 98 -8.74 0.24 0.68
C GLY A 98 -8.97 -0.79 1.77
N SER A 99 -8.68 -2.07 1.48
CA SER A 99 -8.71 -3.11 2.49
C SER A 99 -7.84 -2.67 3.66
N SER A 100 -8.45 -2.59 4.83
CA SER A 100 -7.71 -2.43 6.07
C SER A 100 -7.13 -3.81 6.38
N ASP A 101 -6.13 -4.26 5.61
CA ASP A 101 -5.43 -5.53 5.84
C ASP A 101 -5.02 -5.55 7.32
N SER A 102 -5.75 -6.35 8.10
CA SER A 102 -5.50 -6.50 9.52
C SER A 102 -4.09 -7.05 9.71
N LYS A 103 -3.45 -6.67 10.83
CA LYS A 103 -2.02 -6.93 11.08
C LYS A 103 -1.70 -8.39 10.75
N PRO A 104 -0.84 -8.64 9.76
CA PRO A 104 -0.64 -10.00 9.27
C PRO A 104 0.13 -10.80 10.35
N VAL A 105 -0.40 -11.96 10.72
CA VAL A 105 0.13 -12.80 11.81
C VAL A 105 1.05 -13.86 11.22
N VAL A 106 2.30 -13.86 11.66
CA VAL A 106 3.28 -14.88 11.23
C VAL A 106 2.90 -16.21 11.90
N VAL A 107 2.60 -17.20 11.07
CA VAL A 107 2.12 -18.53 11.53
C VAL A 107 3.17 -19.62 11.38
N ALA A 108 4.08 -19.49 10.42
CA ALA A 108 5.21 -20.39 10.25
C ALA A 108 6.40 -19.69 9.61
N VAL A 109 7.58 -20.25 9.85
CA VAL A 109 8.85 -19.81 9.26
C VAL A 109 9.46 -20.99 8.53
N SER A 110 10.02 -20.75 7.35
CA SER A 110 10.71 -21.77 6.57
C SER A 110 11.92 -22.33 7.31
N THR A 111 12.33 -23.55 6.98
CA THR A 111 13.44 -24.25 7.65
C THR A 111 14.78 -23.52 7.49
N ASP A 112 14.96 -22.81 6.38
CA ASP A 112 16.13 -21.97 6.09
C ASP A 112 16.01 -20.54 6.67
N GLY A 113 14.88 -20.20 7.31
CA GLY A 113 14.62 -18.91 7.94
C GLY A 113 14.45 -17.74 6.97
N ARG A 114 14.43 -17.99 5.65
CA ARG A 114 14.33 -16.95 4.61
C ARG A 114 12.90 -16.49 4.35
N TYR A 115 11.90 -17.31 4.66
CA TYR A 115 10.50 -17.04 4.34
C TYR A 115 9.59 -17.18 5.55
N ASP A 116 8.60 -16.30 5.60
CA ASP A 116 7.52 -16.31 6.59
C ASP A 116 6.22 -16.66 5.86
N ALA A 117 5.46 -17.61 6.40
CA ALA A 117 4.06 -17.81 6.04
C ALA A 117 3.20 -16.98 7.00
N VAL A 118 2.35 -16.15 6.43
CA VAL A 118 1.62 -15.14 7.18
C VAL A 118 0.13 -15.20 6.84
N THR A 119 -0.72 -15.30 7.86
CA THR A 119 -2.17 -15.19 7.69
C THR A 119 -2.59 -13.74 7.80
N HIS A 120 -3.50 -13.31 6.93
CA HIS A 120 -4.11 -11.98 6.98
C HIS A 120 -5.58 -12.10 6.59
N GLU A 121 -6.39 -11.14 7.02
CA GLU A 121 -7.79 -11.05 6.61
C GLU A 121 -7.88 -10.26 5.30
N VAL A 122 -8.74 -10.73 4.41
CA VAL A 122 -9.08 -10.10 3.14
C VAL A 122 -10.54 -9.71 3.24
N ASP A 123 -10.84 -8.43 3.10
CA ASP A 123 -12.21 -7.96 3.01
C ASP A 123 -12.82 -8.43 1.67
N ALA A 124 -13.72 -9.40 1.73
CA ALA A 124 -14.68 -9.62 0.66
C ALA A 124 -15.92 -8.77 0.95
N MET A 125 -16.61 -8.32 -0.10
CA MET A 125 -17.70 -7.32 -0.05
C MET A 125 -18.83 -7.62 0.96
N ILE A 126 -18.93 -8.87 1.43
CA ILE A 126 -19.95 -9.35 2.38
C ILE A 126 -19.32 -9.98 3.64
N ASP A 127 -18.16 -10.64 3.53
CA ASP A 127 -17.50 -11.39 4.61
C ASP A 127 -15.98 -11.14 4.63
N THR A 128 -15.36 -11.19 5.81
CA THR A 128 -13.90 -11.24 5.94
C THR A 128 -13.40 -12.66 5.68
N LEU A 129 -12.60 -12.82 4.63
CA LEU A 129 -11.91 -14.07 4.30
C LEU A 129 -10.54 -14.09 4.96
N CYS A 130 -9.98 -15.29 5.14
CA CYS A 130 -8.61 -15.44 5.62
C CYS A 130 -7.73 -15.96 4.50
N ALA A 131 -6.56 -15.37 4.30
CA ALA A 131 -5.63 -15.76 3.26
C ALA A 131 -4.22 -15.95 3.82
N VAL A 132 -3.48 -16.86 3.21
CA VAL A 132 -2.09 -17.19 3.52
C VAL A 132 -1.21 -16.59 2.44
N ARG A 133 -0.29 -15.71 2.85
CA ARG A 133 0.76 -15.17 1.98
C ARG A 133 2.09 -15.77 2.36
N LEU A 134 2.91 -16.03 1.34
CA LEU A 134 4.33 -16.30 1.50
C LEU A 134 5.08 -14.97 1.38
N ARG A 135 6.01 -14.74 2.29
CA ARG A 135 6.74 -13.47 2.40
C ARG A 135 8.22 -13.73 2.61
N GLU A 136 9.08 -13.02 1.91
CA GLU A 136 10.50 -12.99 2.23
C GLU A 136 10.75 -12.26 3.56
N ARG A 137 11.73 -12.75 4.32
CA ARG A 137 12.09 -12.19 5.61
C ARG A 137 13.15 -11.09 5.46
N GLY A 138 12.79 -9.88 5.87
CA GLY A 138 13.71 -8.75 6.04
C GLY A 138 13.69 -7.72 4.91
N GLY A 139 13.46 -6.45 5.28
CA GLY A 139 13.54 -5.29 4.39
C GLY A 139 12.20 -4.79 3.85
N LEU A 140 12.12 -3.51 3.47
CA LEU A 140 10.91 -2.88 2.94
C LEU A 140 10.50 -3.41 1.55
N PHE A 141 11.44 -4.01 0.82
CA PHE A 141 11.24 -4.56 -0.51
C PHE A 141 11.22 -6.08 -0.52
N SER A 142 10.98 -6.73 0.63
CA SER A 142 10.78 -8.18 0.66
C SER A 142 9.61 -8.55 -0.25
N ARG A 143 9.83 -9.54 -1.12
CA ARG A 143 8.79 -10.01 -2.03
C ARG A 143 7.73 -10.79 -1.27
N GLN A 144 6.50 -10.76 -1.77
CA GLN A 144 5.40 -11.55 -1.24
C GLN A 144 4.46 -12.02 -2.34
N THR A 145 3.79 -13.15 -2.08
CA THR A 145 2.81 -13.75 -2.99
C THR A 145 1.70 -14.42 -2.21
N GLU A 146 0.50 -14.45 -2.78
CA GLU A 146 -0.65 -15.13 -2.18
C GLU A 146 -0.57 -16.63 -2.49
N VAL A 147 -0.58 -17.45 -1.44
CA VAL A 147 -0.48 -18.91 -1.58
C VAL A 147 -1.85 -19.54 -1.65
N TRP A 148 -2.76 -19.07 -0.80
CA TRP A 148 -4.08 -19.65 -0.65
C TRP A 148 -5.04 -18.66 0.00
N THR A 149 -6.31 -18.71 -0.41
CA THR A 149 -7.38 -17.94 0.19
C THR A 149 -8.52 -18.86 0.59
N ALA A 150 -9.03 -18.65 1.80
CA ALA A 150 -10.14 -19.43 2.34
C ALA A 150 -11.39 -19.26 1.46
N PRO A 151 -12.15 -20.34 1.21
CA PRO A 151 -13.45 -20.22 0.59
C PRO A 151 -14.37 -19.31 1.41
N GLU A 152 -15.33 -18.68 0.75
CA GLU A 152 -16.33 -17.84 1.41
C GLU A 152 -16.95 -18.56 2.62
N SER A 153 -17.20 -17.80 3.69
CA SER A 153 -17.71 -18.26 5.00
C SER A 153 -16.80 -19.18 5.84
N GLN A 154 -15.54 -19.40 5.45
CA GLN A 154 -14.60 -20.20 6.25
C GLN A 154 -13.66 -19.35 7.11
N ARG A 155 -13.38 -19.84 8.34
CA ARG A 155 -12.41 -19.24 9.25
C ARG A 155 -10.97 -19.47 8.76
N CYS A 156 -10.03 -18.75 9.38
CA CYS A 156 -8.61 -18.97 9.20
C CYS A 156 -8.19 -20.44 9.39
N PRO A 157 -7.14 -20.86 8.68
CA PRO A 157 -6.63 -22.22 8.77
C PRO A 157 -6.20 -22.54 10.22
N LYS A 158 -6.36 -23.80 10.62
CA LYS A 158 -5.98 -24.26 11.96
C LYS A 158 -4.47 -24.25 12.14
N SER A 159 -3.74 -24.63 11.10
CA SER A 159 -2.28 -24.60 11.09
C SER A 159 -1.77 -24.37 9.67
N VAL A 160 -0.61 -23.74 9.61
CA VAL A 160 0.19 -23.59 8.39
C VAL A 160 1.60 -24.00 8.77
N SER A 161 2.26 -24.80 7.93
CA SER A 161 3.61 -25.26 8.19
C SER A 161 4.36 -25.46 6.88
N PHE A 162 5.69 -25.31 6.92
CA PHE A 162 6.54 -25.63 5.78
C PHE A 162 6.91 -27.11 5.82
N THR A 163 6.57 -27.82 4.75
CA THR A 163 6.85 -29.26 4.57
C THR A 163 7.91 -29.44 3.49
N GLY A 164 9.09 -28.86 3.72
CA GLY A 164 10.19 -28.84 2.74
C GLY A 164 10.75 -27.43 2.55
N GLN A 165 11.41 -27.22 1.41
CA GLN A 165 11.95 -25.90 1.03
C GLN A 165 10.97 -25.09 0.17
N ASP A 166 10.13 -25.76 -0.59
CA ASP A 166 9.27 -25.22 -1.66
C ASP A 166 7.78 -25.60 -1.47
N THR A 167 7.45 -26.12 -0.29
CA THR A 167 6.12 -26.68 -0.03
C THR A 167 5.56 -26.19 1.30
N ILE A 168 4.30 -25.76 1.29
CA ILE A 168 3.52 -25.35 2.45
C ILE A 168 2.34 -26.30 2.62
N SER A 169 2.20 -26.89 3.81
CA SER A 169 1.00 -27.61 4.21
C SER A 169 0.09 -26.68 5.02
N ILE A 170 -1.17 -26.57 4.59
CA ILE A 170 -2.20 -25.73 5.18
C ILE A 170 -3.34 -26.66 5.62
N ILE A 171 -3.64 -26.68 6.91
CA ILE A 171 -4.81 -27.39 7.44
C ILE A 171 -5.95 -26.40 7.54
N ASP A 172 -6.98 -26.58 6.71
CA ASP A 172 -8.13 -25.69 6.69
C ASP A 172 -8.94 -25.75 8.01
N ALA A 173 -9.90 -24.84 8.16
CA ALA A 173 -10.77 -24.82 9.35
C ALA A 173 -11.54 -26.14 9.56
N ARG A 174 -11.76 -26.91 8.49
CA ARG A 174 -12.46 -28.20 8.49
C ARG A 174 -11.52 -29.38 8.75
N GLY A 175 -10.21 -29.14 8.88
CA GLY A 175 -9.20 -30.17 9.11
C GLY A 175 -8.72 -30.88 7.83
N ARG A 176 -9.04 -30.36 6.65
CA ARG A 176 -8.53 -30.88 5.38
C ARG A 176 -7.14 -30.30 5.12
N GLU A 177 -6.21 -31.18 4.78
CA GLU A 177 -4.85 -30.81 4.43
C GLU A 177 -4.77 -30.39 2.97
N LEU A 178 -4.29 -29.18 2.73
CA LEU A 178 -4.00 -28.59 1.43
C LEU A 178 -2.48 -28.46 1.30
N THR A 179 -1.93 -28.88 0.17
CA THR A 179 -0.49 -28.74 -0.08
C THR A 179 -0.28 -27.73 -1.20
N ALA A 180 0.48 -26.67 -0.93
CA ALA A 180 0.85 -25.67 -1.89
C ALA A 180 2.34 -25.77 -2.22
N HIS A 181 2.65 -26.06 -3.48
CA HIS A 181 4.01 -25.99 -4.02
C HIS A 181 4.26 -24.61 -4.61
N PHE A 182 5.36 -24.00 -4.24
CA PHE A 182 5.73 -22.65 -4.64
C PHE A 182 7.17 -22.59 -5.16
N ASP A 183 7.42 -21.75 -6.16
CA ASP A 183 8.76 -21.40 -6.61
C ASP A 183 9.22 -20.19 -5.81
N ALA A 184 10.16 -20.42 -4.89
CA ALA A 184 10.68 -19.41 -3.98
C ALA A 184 11.56 -18.36 -4.68
N ASP A 185 12.18 -18.71 -5.82
CA ASP A 185 13.02 -17.80 -6.58
C ASP A 185 12.16 -16.84 -7.41
N ARG A 186 11.04 -17.34 -7.95
CA ARG A 186 10.06 -16.57 -8.72
C ARG A 186 8.96 -15.92 -7.88
N MET A 187 8.76 -16.36 -6.63
CA MET A 187 7.66 -15.96 -5.75
C MET A 187 6.28 -16.24 -6.38
N GLU A 188 6.11 -17.45 -6.91
CA GLU A 188 4.90 -17.90 -7.59
C GLU A 188 4.42 -19.24 -7.04
N VAL A 189 3.10 -19.44 -6.98
CA VAL A 189 2.51 -20.75 -6.65
C VAL A 189 2.49 -21.59 -7.92
N VAL A 190 3.21 -22.71 -7.89
CA VAL A 190 3.30 -23.63 -9.04
C VAL A 190 2.09 -24.56 -9.06
N GLN A 191 1.70 -25.07 -7.89
CA GLN A 191 0.62 -26.03 -7.80
C GLN A 191 -0.05 -25.98 -6.43
N LEU A 192 -1.38 -25.98 -6.44
CA LEU A 192 -2.18 -26.15 -5.23
C LEU A 192 -2.89 -27.50 -5.30
N VAL A 193 -2.46 -28.45 -4.47
CA VAL A 193 -3.06 -29.77 -4.35
C VAL A 193 -4.11 -29.73 -3.26
N GLN A 194 -5.37 -29.91 -3.66
CA GLN A 194 -6.49 -30.04 -2.74
C GLN A 194 -6.87 -31.52 -2.59
N PRO A 195 -7.30 -31.95 -1.39
CA PRO A 195 -7.75 -33.31 -1.21
C PRO A 195 -9.02 -33.51 -2.04
N THR A 196 -9.03 -34.57 -2.85
CA THR A 196 -10.22 -34.99 -3.60
C THR A 196 -11.32 -35.35 -2.61
N SER A 197 -12.45 -34.65 -2.73
CA SER A 197 -13.66 -34.84 -1.93
C SER A 197 -14.24 -36.24 -2.04
#